data_AF-A0A7S4NG21-F1
#
_entry.id   AF-A0A7S4NG21-F1
#
_cell.length_a   1.000
_cell.length_b   1.000
_cell.length_c   1.000
_cell.angle_alpha   90.00
_cell.angle_beta   90.00
_cell.angle_gamma   90.00
#
_symmetry.space_group_name_H-M   'P 1'
#
loop_
_entity.id
_entity.type
_entity.pdbx_description
1 polymer ?
#
loop_
_entity_poly.entity_id
_entity_poly.type
_entity_poly.pdbx_seq_one_letter_code
_entity_poly.pdbx_strand_id
1 'polypeptide(L)'
;AQHVTKLLSSLLERARGTQTPSSEQKARKQKTEAGATGGADKLAELKRDASVVTDVMQYHEDPTRFLSLLPQLFEMLDVITSEDGGASFSADGDESLDQSLLSCILVLLQAHLGKKPEEEEEGKKKKKRKEEQSKGEEGLGAAIEQGIRMEAIVRCLRRAQAPQTRHDALLLLQALTAAHPRQVLKHVMTIFSFLGETGLVHDDHYSFLVIEQTLKSIVPPLIACGMQEEELLQVFVQSLLLIPAHRRMR
;
A
#
# COMPACT_ATOMS: atom_id res chain seq x y z
N ALA A 1 16.73 0.96 13.95
CA ALA A 1 16.86 0.19 12.69
C ALA A 1 16.98 -1.33 12.93
N GLN A 2 18.13 -1.87 13.37
CA GLN A 2 18.32 -3.34 13.44
C GLN A 2 17.30 -4.11 14.31
N HIS A 3 16.92 -3.55 15.48
CA HIS A 3 15.87 -4.17 16.32
C HIS A 3 14.50 -4.17 15.60
N VAL A 4 14.14 -3.05 14.97
CA VAL A 4 12.90 -2.91 14.20
C VAL A 4 12.86 -3.89 13.03
N THR A 5 13.98 -4.08 12.32
CA THR A 5 14.09 -5.09 11.25
C THR A 5 13.79 -6.50 11.77
N LYS A 6 14.39 -6.91 12.90
CA LYS A 6 14.14 -8.24 13.49
C LYS A 6 12.69 -8.41 13.92
N LEU A 7 12.09 -7.36 14.51
CA LEU A 7 10.70 -7.37 14.90
C LEU A 7 9.78 -7.51 13.68
N LEU A 8 9.98 -6.70 12.64
CA LEU A 8 9.17 -6.75 11.42
C LEU A 8 9.27 -8.12 10.73
N SER A 9 10.47 -8.72 10.64
CA SER A 9 10.63 -10.08 10.12
C SER A 9 9.91 -11.13 10.98
N SER A 10 9.98 -11.03 12.32
CA SER A 10 9.23 -11.91 13.22
C SER A 10 7.72 -11.78 13.05
N LEU A 11 7.23 -10.55 12.90
CA LEU A 11 5.81 -10.25 12.67
C LEU A 11 5.35 -10.81 11.31
N LEU A 12 6.17 -10.67 10.27
CA LEU A 12 5.88 -11.23 8.95
C LEU A 12 5.75 -12.75 8.99
N GLU A 13 6.69 -13.44 9.67
CA GLU A 13 6.63 -14.89 9.85
C GLU A 13 5.40 -15.32 10.65
N ARG A 14 5.05 -14.58 11.71
CA ARG A 14 3.79 -14.80 12.45
C ARG A 14 2.57 -14.61 11.56
N ALA A 15 2.54 -13.55 10.76
CA ALA A 15 1.43 -13.26 9.85
C ALA A 15 1.26 -14.37 8.79
N ARG A 16 2.35 -14.85 8.19
CA ARG A 16 2.32 -16.02 7.28
C ARG A 16 1.82 -17.28 7.98
N GLY A 17 2.27 -17.53 9.21
CA GLY A 17 1.82 -18.66 10.03
C GLY A 17 0.32 -18.64 10.36
N THR A 18 -0.29 -17.44 10.43
CA THR A 18 -1.75 -17.31 10.56
C THR A 18 -2.52 -17.63 9.27
N GLN A 19 -1.85 -17.64 8.11
CA GLN A 19 -2.49 -17.88 6.81
C GLN A 19 -2.51 -19.33 6.37
N THR A 20 -1.63 -20.20 6.88
CA THR A 20 -1.63 -21.61 6.44
C THR A 20 -2.85 -22.34 7.02
N PRO A 21 -3.84 -22.78 6.20
CA PRO A 21 -4.75 -23.80 6.66
C PRO A 21 -3.97 -25.12 6.54
N SER A 22 -3.10 -25.42 7.51
CA SER A 22 -2.39 -26.70 7.48
C SER A 22 -3.45 -27.80 7.46
N SER A 23 -3.36 -28.64 6.44
CA SER A 23 -4.02 -29.94 6.29
C SER A 23 -3.96 -30.82 7.55
N GLU A 24 -3.12 -30.48 8.53
CA GLU A 24 -3.05 -31.09 9.87
C GLU A 24 -4.20 -30.69 10.82
N GLN A 25 -4.90 -29.55 10.60
CA GLN A 25 -6.04 -29.16 11.45
C GLN A 25 -7.31 -29.96 11.15
N LYS A 26 -7.43 -30.57 9.95
CA LYS A 26 -8.52 -31.51 9.65
C LYS A 26 -8.39 -32.84 10.41
N ALA A 27 -7.18 -33.26 10.78
CA ALA A 27 -6.96 -34.45 11.62
C ALA A 27 -7.21 -34.19 13.12
N ARG A 28 -7.29 -32.92 13.54
CA ARG A 28 -7.52 -32.51 14.94
C ARG A 28 -8.94 -31.99 15.21
N LYS A 29 -9.88 -32.19 14.28
CA LYS A 29 -11.33 -32.00 14.50
C LYS A 29 -11.91 -33.17 15.31
N GLN A 30 -11.40 -33.35 16.53
CA GLN A 30 -12.05 -34.16 17.56
C GLN A 30 -11.49 -33.83 18.95
N LYS A 31 -11.29 -32.55 19.27
CA LYS A 31 -11.39 -32.04 20.65
C LYS A 31 -11.23 -30.53 20.71
N THR A 32 -12.02 -29.94 21.61
CA THR A 32 -11.85 -28.65 22.29
C THR A 32 -12.21 -27.35 21.56
N GLU A 33 -13.35 -26.80 21.96
CA GLU A 33 -13.81 -25.41 21.80
C GLU A 33 -12.86 -24.37 22.43
N ALA A 34 -11.81 -24.80 23.16
CA ALA A 34 -10.76 -23.93 23.71
C ALA A 34 -9.67 -23.51 22.68
N GLY A 35 -9.68 -24.05 21.46
CA GLY A 35 -8.70 -23.71 20.42
C GLY A 35 -9.02 -22.45 19.61
N ALA A 36 -10.29 -22.03 19.58
CA ALA A 36 -10.73 -20.87 18.79
C ALA A 36 -10.39 -19.53 19.48
N THR A 37 -10.51 -19.47 20.81
CA THR A 37 -10.19 -18.27 21.60
C THR A 37 -8.69 -17.93 21.55
N GLY A 38 -7.82 -18.93 21.67
CA GLY A 38 -6.37 -18.73 21.59
C GLY A 38 -5.83 -18.31 20.22
N GLY A 39 -6.61 -18.51 19.14
CA GLY A 39 -6.26 -18.03 17.79
C GLY A 39 -6.55 -16.53 17.62
N ALA A 40 -7.72 -16.08 18.09
CA ALA A 40 -8.12 -14.68 18.04
C ALA A 40 -7.19 -13.79 18.90
N ASP A 41 -6.81 -14.26 20.09
CA ASP A 41 -5.89 -13.52 20.98
C ASP A 41 -4.51 -13.31 20.34
N LYS A 42 -3.97 -14.34 19.68
CA LYS A 42 -2.67 -14.26 18.98
C LYS A 42 -2.71 -13.30 17.80
N LEU A 43 -3.84 -13.25 17.08
CA LEU A 43 -4.03 -12.33 15.97
C LEU A 43 -4.17 -10.88 16.45
N ALA A 44 -4.90 -10.66 17.54
CA ALA A 44 -5.01 -9.34 18.18
C ALA A 44 -3.65 -8.85 18.71
N GLU A 45 -2.85 -9.73 19.31
CA GLU A 45 -1.48 -9.44 19.72
C GLU A 45 -0.60 -9.07 18.51
N LEU A 46 -0.68 -9.85 17.43
CA LEU A 46 0.06 -9.57 16.18
C LEU A 46 -0.30 -8.20 15.60
N LYS A 47 -1.59 -7.85 15.56
CA LYS A 47 -2.07 -6.53 15.10
C LYS A 47 -1.50 -5.40 15.95
N ARG A 48 -1.55 -5.54 17.29
CA ARG A 48 -1.00 -4.54 18.22
C ARG A 48 0.49 -4.36 18.02
N ASP A 49 1.25 -5.45 17.99
CA ASP A 49 2.70 -5.40 17.82
C ASP A 49 3.08 -4.74 16.49
N ALA A 50 2.37 -5.08 15.41
CA ALA A 50 2.59 -4.50 14.10
C ALA A 50 2.26 -3.00 14.04
N SER A 51 1.15 -2.58 14.65
CA SER A 51 0.78 -1.17 14.78
C SER A 51 1.83 -0.38 15.56
N VAL A 52 2.34 -0.92 16.67
CA VAL A 52 3.39 -0.24 17.46
C VAL A 52 4.67 -0.08 16.65
N VAL A 53 5.07 -1.12 15.91
CA VAL A 53 6.28 -1.07 15.08
C VAL A 53 6.15 -0.04 13.95
N THR A 54 5.00 0.02 13.30
CA THR A 54 4.71 0.97 12.22
C THR A 54 4.62 2.41 12.73
N ASP A 55 4.01 2.64 13.90
CA ASP A 55 3.98 3.94 14.56
C ASP A 55 5.40 4.42 14.93
N VAL A 56 6.22 3.54 15.52
CA VAL A 56 7.62 3.87 15.85
C VAL A 56 8.41 4.28 14.60
N MET A 57 8.12 3.68 13.45
CA MET A 57 8.75 4.02 12.18
C MET A 57 8.21 5.32 11.59
N GLN A 58 6.89 5.51 11.63
CA GLN A 58 6.19 6.66 11.06
C GLN A 58 6.55 7.97 11.77
N TYR A 59 6.60 7.95 13.11
CA TYR A 59 6.81 9.14 13.93
C TYR A 59 8.28 9.35 14.35
N HIS A 60 9.21 8.60 13.77
CA HIS A 60 10.63 8.78 14.03
C HIS A 60 11.16 10.09 13.44
N GLU A 61 12.07 10.78 14.14
CA GLU A 61 12.67 12.06 13.70
C GLU A 61 13.33 11.96 12.31
N ASP A 62 13.89 10.81 11.99
CA ASP A 62 14.51 10.50 10.70
C ASP A 62 13.92 9.20 10.12
N PRO A 63 12.82 9.28 9.34
CA PRO A 63 12.16 8.12 8.75
C PRO A 63 13.03 7.43 7.69
N THR A 64 14.00 8.13 7.11
CA THR A 64 14.84 7.59 6.03
C THR A 64 15.72 6.42 6.47
N ARG A 65 15.90 6.24 7.79
CA ARG A 65 16.60 5.10 8.40
C ARG A 65 15.90 3.75 8.20
N PHE A 66 14.63 3.77 7.82
CA PHE A 66 13.82 2.57 7.66
C PHE A 66 13.47 2.25 6.20
N LEU A 67 14.04 2.97 5.23
CA LEU A 67 13.76 2.73 3.80
C LEU A 67 14.07 1.30 3.35
N SER A 68 15.06 0.65 3.95
CA SER A 68 15.38 -0.75 3.66
C SER A 68 14.29 -1.73 4.09
N LEU A 69 13.34 -1.30 4.93
CA LEU A 69 12.21 -2.11 5.41
C LEU A 69 10.97 -1.93 4.53
N LEU A 70 10.97 -0.97 3.60
CA LEU A 70 9.82 -0.70 2.74
C LEU A 70 9.32 -1.95 1.97
N PRO A 71 10.19 -2.81 1.40
CA PRO A 71 9.74 -4.05 0.77
C PRO A 71 9.02 -4.99 1.75
N GLN A 72 9.47 -5.07 3.01
CA GLN A 72 8.86 -5.91 4.03
C GLN A 72 7.50 -5.37 4.48
N LEU A 73 7.32 -4.05 4.49
CA LEU A 73 6.02 -3.43 4.76
C LEU A 73 5.02 -3.70 3.63
N PHE A 74 5.45 -3.59 2.36
CA PHE A 74 4.61 -3.97 1.23
C PHE A 74 4.23 -5.45 1.27
N GLU A 75 5.16 -6.31 1.66
CA GLU A 75 4.88 -7.73 1.83
C GLU A 75 3.91 -7.98 2.99
N MET A 76 4.04 -7.25 4.10
CA MET A 76 3.09 -7.36 5.20
C MET A 76 1.69 -6.91 4.78
N LEU A 77 1.59 -5.78 4.05
CA LEU A 77 0.34 -5.31 3.45
C LEU A 77 -0.25 -6.37 2.51
N ASP A 78 0.60 -7.00 1.69
CA ASP A 78 0.19 -8.07 0.78
C ASP A 78 -0.42 -9.24 1.53
N VAL A 79 0.29 -9.75 2.55
CA VAL A 79 -0.17 -10.81 3.43
C VAL A 79 -1.53 -10.44 4.03
N ILE A 80 -1.68 -9.30 4.71
CA ILE A 80 -2.94 -8.98 5.39
C ILE A 80 -4.12 -8.70 4.45
N THR A 81 -3.85 -8.38 3.17
CA THR A 81 -4.89 -8.09 2.16
C THR A 81 -5.19 -9.28 1.24
N SER A 82 -4.48 -10.40 1.37
CA SER A 82 -4.70 -11.62 0.57
C SER A 82 -6.11 -12.20 0.75
N GLU A 83 -6.70 -12.76 -0.31
CA GLU A 83 -8.08 -13.28 -0.29
C GLU A 83 -8.27 -14.47 0.67
N ASP A 84 -7.26 -15.34 0.80
CA ASP A 84 -7.31 -16.52 1.68
C ASP A 84 -7.14 -16.22 3.18
N GLY A 85 -6.56 -15.06 3.52
CA GLY A 85 -6.15 -14.71 4.89
C GLY A 85 -6.67 -13.38 5.41
N GLY A 86 -7.02 -12.44 4.53
CA GLY A 86 -7.38 -11.06 4.88
C GLY A 86 -8.70 -10.94 5.62
N ALA A 87 -9.62 -11.91 5.44
CA ALA A 87 -10.85 -12.00 6.21
C ALA A 87 -10.60 -12.18 7.73
N SER A 88 -9.47 -12.79 8.11
CA SER A 88 -9.09 -12.92 9.52
C SER A 88 -8.58 -11.59 10.08
N PHE A 89 -7.78 -10.86 9.31
CA PHE A 89 -7.24 -9.56 9.72
C PHE A 89 -8.29 -8.46 9.74
N SER A 90 -9.32 -8.54 8.90
CA SER A 90 -10.47 -7.62 8.92
C SER A 90 -11.70 -8.22 9.60
N ALA A 91 -11.56 -9.31 10.36
CA ALA A 91 -12.65 -9.81 11.19
C ALA A 91 -13.05 -8.67 12.16
N ASP A 92 -14.31 -8.27 12.11
CA ASP A 92 -14.92 -7.12 12.81
C ASP A 92 -14.82 -5.75 12.12
N GLY A 93 -14.31 -5.66 10.89
CA GLY A 93 -14.16 -4.37 10.17
C GLY A 93 -13.05 -3.47 10.74
N ASP A 94 -12.20 -4.03 11.61
CA ASP A 94 -11.00 -3.38 12.12
C ASP A 94 -9.92 -3.30 11.04
N GLU A 95 -9.80 -2.10 10.44
CA GLU A 95 -8.81 -1.75 9.42
C GLU A 95 -7.63 -0.95 10.01
N SER A 96 -7.45 -0.95 11.34
CA SER A 96 -6.38 -0.17 12.00
C SER A 96 -4.98 -0.55 11.52
N LEU A 97 -4.73 -1.84 11.31
CA LEU A 97 -3.46 -2.32 10.80
C LEU A 97 -3.22 -1.93 9.33
N ASP A 98 -4.27 -1.96 8.50
CA ASP A 98 -4.21 -1.45 7.13
C ASP A 98 -3.81 0.02 7.11
N GLN A 99 -4.51 0.85 7.88
CA GLN A 99 -4.26 2.29 7.98
C GLN A 99 -2.82 2.58 8.43
N SER A 100 -2.37 1.89 9.49
CA SER A 100 -1.01 2.08 10.01
C SER A 100 0.07 1.65 9.01
N LEU A 101 -0.12 0.52 8.31
CA LEU A 101 0.80 0.09 7.24
C LEU A 101 0.79 1.06 6.05
N LEU A 102 -0.38 1.46 5.54
CA LEU A 102 -0.50 2.39 4.43
C LEU A 102 0.17 3.73 4.74
N SER A 103 -0.13 4.29 5.91
CA SER A 103 0.45 5.55 6.39
C SER A 103 1.97 5.44 6.57
N CYS A 104 2.46 4.37 7.20
CA CYS A 104 3.89 4.14 7.38
C CYS A 104 4.63 4.02 6.03
N ILE A 105 4.08 3.23 5.08
CA ILE A 105 4.65 3.10 3.74
C ILE A 105 4.65 4.47 3.03
N LEU A 106 3.55 5.22 3.09
CA LEU A 106 3.44 6.53 2.46
C LEU A 106 4.50 7.50 2.99
N VAL A 107 4.66 7.59 4.32
CA VAL A 107 5.65 8.47 4.95
C VAL A 107 7.07 8.09 4.54
N LEU A 108 7.40 6.79 4.53
CA LEU A 108 8.73 6.33 4.11
C LEU A 108 8.98 6.60 2.62
N LEU A 109 7.98 6.37 1.77
CA LEU A 109 8.08 6.67 0.34
C LEU A 109 8.25 8.17 0.10
N GLN A 110 7.47 9.02 0.77
CA GLN A 110 7.62 10.47 0.69
C GLN A 110 8.98 10.94 1.22
N ALA A 111 9.49 10.34 2.29
CA ALA A 111 10.82 10.65 2.80
C ALA A 111 11.94 10.24 1.82
N HIS A 112 11.72 9.19 1.03
CA HIS A 112 12.61 8.84 -0.08
C HIS A 112 12.55 9.86 -1.22
N LEU A 113 11.34 10.33 -1.58
CA LEU A 113 11.12 11.29 -2.68
C LEU A 113 11.52 12.72 -2.33
N GLY A 114 11.34 13.13 -1.07
CA GLY A 114 11.71 14.44 -0.54
C GLY A 114 13.22 14.67 -0.43
N LYS A 115 14.03 13.62 -0.62
CA LYS A 115 15.50 13.70 -0.75
C LYS A 115 15.98 14.04 -2.16
N LYS A 116 15.13 14.63 -3.02
CA LYS A 116 15.68 15.31 -4.21
C LYS A 116 16.66 16.38 -3.73
N PRO A 117 17.86 16.47 -4.33
CA PRO A 117 18.84 17.47 -3.94
C PRO A 117 18.16 18.83 -4.08
N GLU A 118 18.09 19.57 -2.97
CA GLU A 118 17.88 21.01 -3.01
C GLU A 118 18.80 21.53 -4.11
N GLU A 119 18.23 22.14 -5.13
CA GLU A 119 18.99 22.83 -6.16
C GLU A 119 19.85 23.86 -5.45
N GLU A 120 21.15 23.53 -5.40
CA GLU A 120 22.24 24.40 -4.98
C GLU A 120 22.19 25.67 -5.84
N GLU A 121 21.49 26.70 -5.37
CA GLU A 121 21.87 28.08 -5.63
C GLU A 121 23.25 28.31 -4.98
N GLU A 122 24.28 28.19 -5.83
CA GLU A 122 25.64 28.71 -5.73
C GLU A 122 26.40 28.60 -4.40
N GLY A 123 27.45 27.76 -4.38
CA GLY A 123 28.51 27.92 -3.37
C GLY A 123 29.59 26.83 -3.32
N LYS A 124 30.51 26.85 -4.29
CA LYS A 124 31.76 26.07 -4.40
C LYS A 124 32.32 25.41 -3.12
N LYS A 125 32.71 24.13 -3.31
CA LYS A 125 33.71 23.27 -2.60
C LYS A 125 33.17 22.24 -1.60
N LYS A 126 33.05 20.99 -2.07
CA LYS A 126 33.70 19.80 -1.45
C LYS A 126 33.61 18.56 -2.35
N LYS A 127 34.46 18.55 -3.39
CA LYS A 127 34.74 17.38 -4.23
C LYS A 127 35.65 16.39 -3.47
N LYS A 128 35.10 15.55 -2.59
CA LYS A 128 35.68 14.22 -2.21
C LYS A 128 34.81 13.32 -1.31
N ARG A 129 33.48 13.43 -1.32
CA ARG A 129 32.58 12.50 -0.60
C ARG A 129 31.36 12.00 -1.41
N LYS A 130 31.27 12.35 -2.69
CA LYS A 130 30.06 12.14 -3.52
C LYS A 130 30.04 10.79 -4.28
N GLU A 131 31.15 10.05 -4.35
CA GLU A 131 31.22 8.81 -5.14
C GLU A 131 30.82 7.53 -4.38
N GLU A 132 31.03 7.44 -3.06
CA GLU A 132 30.64 6.24 -2.28
C GLU A 132 29.15 6.21 -1.90
N GLN A 133 28.46 7.35 -1.93
CA GLN A 133 27.06 7.47 -1.54
C GLN A 133 26.09 7.18 -2.71
N SER A 134 26.52 7.41 -3.96
CA SER A 134 25.70 7.21 -5.17
C SER A 134 25.38 5.73 -5.47
N LYS A 135 26.31 4.80 -5.20
CA LYS A 135 26.08 3.36 -5.44
C LYS A 135 25.10 2.70 -4.46
N GLY A 136 25.02 3.21 -3.22
CA GLY A 136 24.10 2.69 -2.20
C GLY A 136 22.66 3.16 -2.44
N GLU A 137 22.49 4.40 -2.91
CA GLU A 137 21.18 5.01 -3.18
C GLU A 137 20.52 4.42 -4.44
N GLU A 138 21.27 4.11 -5.50
CA GLU A 138 20.75 3.41 -6.69
C GLU A 138 20.29 1.97 -6.36
N GLY A 139 21.04 1.25 -5.53
CA GLY A 139 20.68 -0.11 -5.10
C GLY A 139 19.43 -0.14 -4.21
N LEU A 140 19.29 0.85 -3.32
CA LEU A 140 18.11 0.97 -2.46
C LEU A 140 16.86 1.36 -3.26
N GLY A 141 16.99 2.28 -4.22
CA GLY A 141 15.88 2.65 -5.11
C GLY A 141 15.37 1.46 -5.93
N ALA A 142 16.27 0.66 -6.50
CA ALA A 142 15.91 -0.55 -7.24
C ALA A 142 15.25 -1.63 -6.35
N ALA A 143 15.73 -1.81 -5.12
CA ALA A 143 15.12 -2.74 -4.16
C ALA A 143 13.72 -2.29 -3.71
N ILE A 144 13.54 -0.98 -3.53
CA ILE A 144 12.22 -0.36 -3.26
C ILE A 144 11.29 -0.62 -4.44
N GLU A 145 11.74 -0.35 -5.67
CA GLU A 145 10.93 -0.55 -6.87
C GLU A 145 10.48 -2.02 -7.03
N GLN A 146 11.39 -2.98 -6.81
CA GLN A 146 11.07 -4.41 -6.83
C GLN A 146 10.17 -4.87 -5.66
N GLY A 147 10.21 -4.13 -4.55
CA GLY A 147 9.42 -4.41 -3.36
C GLY A 147 7.97 -3.95 -3.45
N ILE A 148 7.64 -2.99 -4.33
CA ILE A 148 6.28 -2.47 -4.47
C ILE A 148 5.31 -3.59 -4.88
N ARG A 149 4.23 -3.73 -4.10
CA ARG A 149 3.13 -4.70 -4.32
C ARG A 149 1.86 -3.97 -4.74
N MET A 150 1.79 -3.57 -6.02
CA MET A 150 0.65 -2.81 -6.55
C MET A 150 -0.69 -3.52 -6.34
N GLU A 151 -0.74 -4.84 -6.50
CA GLU A 151 -1.95 -5.62 -6.30
C GLU A 151 -2.44 -5.57 -4.84
N ALA A 152 -1.55 -5.49 -3.86
CA ALA A 152 -1.92 -5.37 -2.45
C ALA A 152 -2.61 -4.03 -2.17
N ILE A 153 -2.12 -2.94 -2.75
CA ILE A 153 -2.72 -1.61 -2.64
C ILE A 153 -4.11 -1.60 -3.27
N VAL A 154 -4.23 -2.20 -4.47
CA VAL A 154 -5.52 -2.30 -5.17
C VAL A 154 -6.51 -3.19 -4.42
N ARG A 155 -6.05 -4.30 -3.81
CA ARG A 155 -6.87 -5.13 -2.92
C ARG A 155 -7.31 -4.36 -1.68
N CYS A 156 -6.43 -3.57 -1.08
CA CYS A 156 -6.76 -2.70 0.05
C CYS A 156 -7.86 -1.69 -0.35
N LEU A 157 -7.71 -1.02 -1.49
CA LEU A 157 -8.74 -0.11 -2.04
C LEU A 157 -10.10 -0.80 -2.22
N ARG A 158 -10.10 -2.03 -2.74
CA ARG A 158 -11.32 -2.79 -3.01
C ARG A 158 -12.03 -3.23 -1.72
N ARG A 159 -11.27 -3.68 -0.71
CA ARG A 159 -11.84 -4.23 0.54
C ARG A 159 -12.17 -3.17 1.59
N ALA A 160 -11.61 -1.97 1.47
CA ALA A 160 -11.74 -0.90 2.46
C ALA A 160 -13.21 -0.46 2.62
N GLN A 161 -13.74 -0.73 3.82
CA GLN A 161 -15.04 -0.25 4.29
C GLN A 161 -14.90 1.13 4.94
N ALA A 162 -13.77 1.39 5.61
CA ALA A 162 -13.53 2.70 6.22
C ALA A 162 -13.08 3.73 5.14
N PRO A 163 -13.72 4.92 5.08
CA PRO A 163 -13.32 5.98 4.15
C PRO A 163 -11.85 6.40 4.29
N GLN A 164 -11.32 6.35 5.52
CA GLN A 164 -9.94 6.70 5.84
C GLN A 164 -8.94 5.72 5.21
N THR A 165 -9.14 4.41 5.36
CA THR A 165 -8.27 3.39 4.74
C THR A 165 -8.24 3.54 3.22
N ARG A 166 -9.40 3.80 2.63
CA ARG A 166 -9.51 4.06 1.18
C ARG A 166 -8.72 5.31 0.80
N HIS A 167 -8.87 6.39 1.55
CA HIS A 167 -8.13 7.63 1.32
C HIS A 167 -6.60 7.41 1.40
N ASP A 168 -6.11 6.73 2.44
CA ASP A 168 -4.68 6.45 2.63
C ASP A 168 -4.10 5.61 1.49
N ALA A 169 -4.86 4.62 1.01
CA ALA A 169 -4.45 3.79 -0.13
C ALA A 169 -4.41 4.59 -1.45
N LEU A 170 -5.33 5.55 -1.64
CA LEU A 170 -5.29 6.45 -2.80
C LEU A 170 -4.10 7.42 -2.73
N LEU A 171 -3.78 7.97 -1.57
CA LEU A 171 -2.59 8.81 -1.38
C LEU A 171 -1.30 8.04 -1.69
N LEU A 172 -1.21 6.79 -1.21
CA LEU A 172 -0.09 5.91 -1.54
C LEU A 172 0.01 5.64 -3.03
N LEU A 173 -1.11 5.37 -3.70
CA LEU A 173 -1.16 5.18 -5.14
C LEU A 173 -0.71 6.43 -5.92
N GLN A 174 -1.13 7.62 -5.50
CA GLN A 174 -0.70 8.89 -6.10
C GLN A 174 0.82 9.07 -5.96
N ALA A 175 1.36 8.86 -4.75
CA ALA A 175 2.79 8.97 -4.48
C ALA A 175 3.62 7.99 -5.33
N LEU A 176 3.15 6.75 -5.46
CA LEU A 176 3.77 5.73 -6.32
C LEU A 176 3.67 6.07 -7.80
N THR A 177 2.57 6.68 -8.23
CA THR A 177 2.43 7.11 -9.63
C THR A 177 3.39 8.23 -9.98
N ALA A 178 3.64 9.16 -9.05
CA ALA A 178 4.63 10.21 -9.22
C ALA A 178 6.08 9.67 -9.23
N ALA A 179 6.37 8.64 -8.43
CA ALA A 179 7.70 8.07 -8.26
C ALA A 179 8.07 6.98 -9.28
N HIS A 180 7.15 6.04 -9.50
CA HIS A 180 7.32 4.81 -10.28
C HIS A 180 6.17 4.62 -11.29
N PRO A 181 5.90 5.59 -12.17
CA PRO A 181 4.75 5.56 -13.09
C PRO A 181 4.72 4.32 -14.00
N ARG A 182 5.88 3.81 -14.41
CA ARG A 182 5.99 2.58 -15.21
C ARG A 182 5.47 1.34 -14.49
N GLN A 183 5.64 1.28 -13.18
CA GLN A 183 5.15 0.16 -12.38
C GLN A 183 3.64 0.24 -12.20
N VAL A 184 3.11 1.45 -11.96
CA VAL A 184 1.68 1.70 -11.88
C VAL A 184 0.98 1.42 -13.22
N LEU A 185 1.60 1.80 -14.34
CA LEU A 185 1.06 1.60 -15.69
C LEU A 185 0.71 0.13 -15.97
N LYS A 186 1.49 -0.83 -15.46
CA LYS A 186 1.22 -2.27 -15.63
C LYS A 186 -0.10 -2.72 -15.00
N HIS A 187 -0.59 -1.98 -14.02
CA HIS A 187 -1.82 -2.28 -13.27
C HIS A 187 -2.93 -1.27 -13.55
N VAL A 188 -2.78 -0.43 -14.57
CA VAL A 188 -3.68 0.70 -14.83
C VAL A 188 -5.13 0.25 -15.03
N MET A 189 -5.36 -0.82 -15.81
CA MET A 189 -6.70 -1.35 -16.04
C MET A 189 -7.38 -1.73 -14.72
N THR A 190 -6.66 -2.48 -13.89
CA THR A 190 -7.16 -2.94 -12.59
C THR A 190 -7.47 -1.76 -11.68
N ILE A 191 -6.58 -0.77 -11.59
CA ILE A 191 -6.76 0.43 -10.76
C ILE A 191 -8.02 1.19 -11.15
N PHE A 192 -8.19 1.48 -12.44
CA PHE A 192 -9.31 2.29 -12.88
C PHE A 192 -10.65 1.55 -12.88
N SER A 193 -10.65 0.24 -13.13
CA SER A 193 -11.85 -0.58 -12.93
C SER A 193 -12.35 -0.46 -11.50
N PHE A 194 -11.46 -0.49 -10.49
CA PHE A 194 -11.87 -0.29 -9.09
C PHE A 194 -12.30 1.12 -8.75
N LEU A 195 -11.62 2.14 -9.26
CA LEU A 195 -12.06 3.54 -9.07
C LEU A 195 -13.48 3.73 -9.63
N GLY A 196 -13.80 3.08 -10.76
CA GLY A 196 -15.15 3.00 -11.29
C GLY A 196 -16.10 2.27 -10.33
N GLU A 197 -15.84 1.01 -10.02
CA GLU A 197 -16.74 0.17 -9.20
C GLU A 197 -17.00 0.75 -7.80
N THR A 198 -15.96 1.19 -7.08
CA THR A 198 -16.09 1.66 -5.68
C THR A 198 -16.58 3.10 -5.58
N GLY A 199 -16.14 3.95 -6.50
CA GLY A 199 -16.51 5.37 -6.55
C GLY A 199 -17.94 5.61 -6.98
N LEU A 200 -18.41 4.80 -7.93
CA LEU A 200 -19.78 4.90 -8.43
C LEU A 200 -20.80 4.33 -7.44
N VAL A 201 -20.41 3.56 -6.41
CA VAL A 201 -21.39 2.93 -5.50
C VAL A 201 -21.78 3.83 -4.32
N HIS A 202 -20.89 4.73 -3.85
CA HIS A 202 -21.11 5.46 -2.59
C HIS A 202 -21.86 6.80 -2.68
N ASP A 203 -22.00 7.40 -3.86
CA ASP A 203 -22.88 8.57 -4.14
C ASP A 203 -22.76 9.75 -3.13
N ASP A 204 -21.56 10.00 -2.60
CA ASP A 204 -21.27 11.16 -1.74
C ASP A 204 -20.28 12.14 -2.39
N HIS A 205 -20.41 13.43 -2.03
CA HIS A 205 -19.59 14.51 -2.59
C HIS A 205 -18.09 14.33 -2.30
N TYR A 206 -17.77 13.70 -1.16
CA TYR A 206 -16.41 13.46 -0.74
C TYR A 206 -15.70 12.42 -1.63
N SER A 207 -16.36 11.30 -1.93
CA SER A 207 -15.86 10.25 -2.82
C SER A 207 -15.62 10.80 -4.22
N PHE A 208 -16.52 11.66 -4.71
CA PHE A 208 -16.32 12.34 -6.00
C PHE A 208 -15.05 13.20 -5.99
N LEU A 209 -14.87 14.06 -4.98
CA LEU A 209 -13.70 14.93 -4.87
C LEU A 209 -12.40 14.13 -4.79
N VAL A 210 -12.38 13.07 -3.98
CA VAL A 210 -11.20 12.22 -3.78
C VAL A 210 -10.84 11.47 -5.07
N ILE A 211 -11.82 10.96 -5.81
CA ILE A 211 -11.58 10.30 -7.10
C ILE A 211 -11.10 11.31 -8.13
N GLU A 212 -11.74 12.47 -8.22
CA GLU A 212 -11.34 13.52 -9.16
C GLU A 212 -9.87 13.95 -8.91
N GLN A 213 -9.50 14.17 -7.66
CA GLN A 213 -8.11 14.47 -7.27
C GLN A 213 -7.16 13.32 -7.60
N THR A 214 -7.58 12.08 -7.36
CA THR A 214 -6.83 10.87 -7.76
C THR A 214 -6.56 10.86 -9.25
N LEU A 215 -7.59 11.05 -10.08
CA LEU A 215 -7.46 11.07 -11.54
C LEU A 215 -6.54 12.19 -12.01
N LYS A 216 -6.69 13.41 -11.48
CA LYS A 216 -5.83 14.56 -11.78
C LYS A 216 -4.36 14.30 -11.45
N SER A 217 -4.09 13.50 -10.42
CA SER A 217 -2.72 13.17 -10.01
C SER A 217 -2.12 12.00 -10.80
N ILE A 218 -2.92 11.02 -11.20
CA ILE A 218 -2.44 9.75 -11.77
C ILE A 218 -2.37 9.81 -13.29
N VAL A 219 -3.35 10.41 -13.96
CA VAL A 219 -3.44 10.41 -15.43
C VAL A 219 -2.22 11.08 -16.08
N PRO A 220 -1.77 12.29 -15.68
CA PRO A 220 -0.67 12.96 -16.38
C PRO A 220 0.65 12.17 -16.35
N PRO A 221 1.12 11.64 -15.20
CA PRO A 221 2.33 10.80 -15.17
C PRO A 221 2.23 9.52 -16.01
N LEU A 222 1.04 8.92 -16.12
CA LEU A 222 0.85 7.72 -16.92
C LEU A 222 0.93 7.99 -18.42
N ILE A 223 0.31 9.08 -18.90
CA ILE A 223 0.44 9.52 -20.31
C ILE A 223 1.90 9.84 -20.61
N ALA A 224 2.59 10.55 -19.71
CA ALA A 224 4.02 10.84 -19.87
C ALA A 224 4.91 9.58 -19.92
N CYS A 225 4.43 8.45 -19.38
CA CYS A 225 5.12 7.16 -19.43
C CYS A 225 4.71 6.26 -20.61
N GLY A 226 3.87 6.74 -21.53
CA GLY A 226 3.52 6.05 -22.77
C GLY A 226 2.14 5.41 -22.79
N MET A 227 1.29 5.67 -21.79
CA MET A 227 -0.14 5.35 -21.88
C MET A 227 -0.76 6.11 -23.05
N GLN A 228 -1.39 5.39 -23.98
CA GLN A 228 -2.07 6.02 -25.11
C GLN A 228 -3.43 6.60 -24.69
N GLU A 229 -3.87 7.65 -25.37
CA GLU A 229 -5.18 8.26 -25.09
C GLU A 229 -6.32 7.27 -25.32
N GLU A 230 -6.20 6.37 -26.31
CA GLU A 230 -7.18 5.33 -26.60
C GLU A 230 -7.31 4.33 -25.45
N GLU A 231 -6.21 3.96 -24.79
CA GLU A 231 -6.22 3.06 -23.63
C GLU A 231 -6.94 3.70 -22.45
N LEU A 232 -6.72 5.00 -22.23
CA LEU A 232 -7.40 5.77 -21.20
C LEU A 232 -8.90 5.89 -21.49
N LEU A 233 -9.27 6.19 -22.74
CA LEU A 233 -10.66 6.25 -23.16
C LEU A 233 -11.37 4.89 -23.03
N GLN A 234 -10.70 3.79 -23.36
CA GLN A 234 -11.26 2.45 -23.19
C GLN A 234 -11.60 2.16 -21.73
N VAL A 235 -10.72 2.51 -20.81
CA VAL A 235 -10.97 2.39 -19.37
C VAL A 235 -12.23 3.15 -18.96
N PHE A 236 -12.35 4.42 -19.35
CA PHE A 236 -13.53 5.21 -19.02
C PHE A 236 -14.81 4.65 -19.65
N VAL A 237 -14.74 4.18 -20.91
CA VAL A 237 -15.88 3.57 -21.60
C VAL A 237 -16.34 2.29 -20.91
N GLN A 238 -15.42 1.44 -20.46
CA GLN A 238 -15.76 0.23 -19.69
C GLN A 238 -16.41 0.59 -18.35
N SER A 239 -15.86 1.58 -17.64
CA SER A 239 -16.42 2.06 -16.38
C SER A 239 -17.80 2.73 -16.55
N LEU A 240 -18.08 3.38 -17.68
CA LEU A 240 -19.41 3.95 -17.98
C LEU A 240 -20.52 2.89 -18.03
N LEU A 241 -20.20 1.67 -18.44
CA LEU A 241 -21.16 0.56 -18.45
C LEU A 241 -21.56 0.14 -17.03
N LEU A 242 -20.70 0.38 -16.04
CA LEU A 242 -20.95 0.12 -14.63
C LEU A 242 -21.82 1.21 -13.97
N ILE A 243 -22.02 2.36 -14.64
CA ILE A 243 -22.92 3.43 -14.16
C ILE A 243 -24.36 3.11 -14.60
N PRO A 244 -25.31 2.90 -13.66
CA PRO A 244 -26.74 2.81 -13.97
C PRO A 244 -27.24 3.99 -14.79
N ALA A 245 -28.15 3.73 -15.75
CA ALA A 245 -28.64 4.75 -16.69
C ALA A 245 -29.20 6.02 -16.01
N HIS A 246 -29.88 5.87 -14.86
CA HIS A 246 -30.43 6.99 -14.10
C HIS A 246 -29.37 7.91 -13.46
N ARG A 247 -28.11 7.47 -13.38
CA ARG A 247 -26.98 8.27 -12.87
C ARG A 247 -26.12 8.90 -13.96
N ARG A 248 -26.34 8.57 -15.23
CA ARG A 248 -25.57 9.12 -16.36
C ARG A 248 -25.99 10.53 -16.77
N MET A 249 -27.15 10.99 -16.28
CA MET A 249 -27.85 12.21 -16.72
C MET A 249 -27.87 13.31 -15.65
N ARG A 250 -27.15 13.15 -14.53
CA ARG A 250 -26.92 14.19 -13.52
C ARG A 250 -25.50 14.71 -13.66
#